data_AF-A0A6I7WJ08-F1
#
_entry.id   AF-A0A6I7WJ08-F1
#
_cell.length_a   1.000
_cell.length_b   1.000
_cell.length_c   1.000
_cell.angle_alpha   90.00
_cell.angle_beta   90.00
_cell.angle_gamma   90.00
#
_symmetry.space_group_name_H-M   'P 1'
#
loop_
_entity.id
_entity.type
_entity.pdbx_description
1 polymer ?
#
loop_
_entity_poly.entity_id
_entity_poly.type
_entity_poly.pdbx_seq_one_letter_code
_entity_poly.pdbx_strand_id
1 'polypeptide(L)'
;MRIEMQTSEDAKSYENLINYLPVIIIEHAVLNNVQLILESDDQAYTLNNFVIASDRHAPLEVHGAGKFKGHDFEINGYLGPLADIYIQDSPYPVSLTASWQQAQLSINGTIEDPDDGEGMDLVGEIEIPEIADIFAKNMPLKGRLHSKFYIKGDLDELALAEIQASIANKELLNLQVTGSIGNLLTQEQTELHLSGFAHDAGFLKWLMPDNSPHFHSLKIDADINTGQDEYILQNLKINLSNKQLKIDLTGNTRIVQQAQPFRSLELQAEISSRDTVTVKPYLGNILPEMGPVKGSVRITTPGKDLILRNIDLLAGVEKEIQLTAKSGLGYLSMDWHGNISQIALDLALKAKHSSELTSFLEIEHPEIGPVAITASLKGSSEKIMLEDIGLKAGNKDVYLIQADGRISLILILRSN
;
A
#
# COMPACT_ATOMS: atom_id res chain seq x y z
N MET A 1 41.53 -12.17 -13.46
CA MET A 1 42.73 -11.77 -14.23
C MET A 1 43.80 -11.36 -13.22
N ARG A 2 44.97 -12.01 -13.17
CA ARG A 2 46.10 -11.60 -12.31
C ARG A 2 47.16 -11.02 -13.24
N ILE A 3 47.39 -9.71 -13.12
CA ILE A 3 48.44 -9.01 -13.85
C ILE A 3 49.59 -8.82 -12.86
N GLU A 4 50.71 -9.51 -13.10
CA GLU A 4 51.96 -9.23 -12.39
C GLU A 4 52.79 -8.28 -13.25
N MET A 5 53.06 -7.09 -12.71
CA MET A 5 54.01 -6.16 -13.33
C MET A 5 55.40 -6.38 -12.73
N GLN A 6 56.36 -6.75 -13.58
CA GLN A 6 57.77 -6.65 -13.22
C GLN A 6 58.21 -5.19 -13.35
N THR A 7 58.75 -4.63 -12.27
CA THR A 7 59.38 -3.32 -12.27
C THR A 7 60.83 -3.46 -12.75
N SER A 8 61.16 -2.78 -13.85
CA SER A 8 62.52 -2.57 -14.32
C SER A 8 63.15 -1.41 -13.56
N GLU A 9 64.33 -1.63 -12.96
CA GLU A 9 65.17 -0.60 -12.36
C GLU A 9 65.77 0.30 -13.44
N ASP A 10 65.10 1.40 -13.81
CA ASP A 10 65.80 2.58 -14.34
C ASP A 10 64.90 3.82 -14.25
N ALA A 11 65.16 4.64 -13.23
CA ALA A 11 64.45 5.87 -12.96
C ALA A 11 65.06 7.01 -13.78
N LYS A 12 64.58 7.24 -15.01
CA LYS A 12 64.82 8.49 -15.77
C LYS A 12 63.94 8.63 -17.03
N SER A 13 62.61 8.59 -16.90
CA SER A 13 61.66 9.04 -17.93
C SER A 13 60.23 8.91 -17.41
N TYR A 14 59.71 9.90 -16.67
CA TYR A 14 58.34 9.81 -16.09
C TYR A 14 57.41 10.97 -16.43
N GLU A 15 57.70 11.79 -17.45
CA GLU A 15 56.76 12.85 -17.84
C GLU A 15 55.83 12.53 -19.02
N ASN A 16 55.97 11.38 -19.69
CA ASN A 16 55.12 11.12 -20.89
C ASN A 16 54.72 9.65 -21.14
N LEU A 17 54.84 8.72 -20.19
CA LEU A 17 54.53 7.31 -20.46
C LEU A 17 53.04 6.94 -20.37
N ILE A 18 52.20 7.75 -19.71
CA ILE A 18 50.75 7.45 -19.57
C ILE A 18 50.00 7.73 -20.89
N ASN A 19 50.47 8.68 -21.71
CA ASN A 19 49.89 8.99 -23.03
C ASN A 19 50.27 7.98 -24.14
N TYR A 20 51.14 7.01 -23.84
CA TYR A 20 51.55 5.95 -24.77
C TYR A 20 51.08 4.56 -24.34
N LEU A 21 50.29 4.46 -23.27
CA LEU A 21 49.56 3.22 -23.03
C LEU A 21 48.55 3.08 -24.16
N PRO A 22 48.62 2.01 -24.99
CA PRO A 22 47.53 1.74 -25.91
C PRO A 22 46.26 1.64 -25.07
N VAL A 23 45.22 2.40 -25.44
CA VAL A 23 43.87 2.20 -24.90
C VAL A 23 43.62 0.69 -24.99
N ILE A 24 43.47 0.05 -23.83
CA ILE A 24 43.22 -1.40 -23.77
C ILE A 24 41.78 -1.57 -24.26
N ILE A 25 41.63 -1.78 -25.57
CA ILE A 25 40.34 -2.08 -26.18
C ILE A 25 40.11 -3.57 -26.02
N ILE A 26 39.10 -3.91 -25.23
CA ILE A 26 38.72 -5.30 -25.00
C ILE A 26 37.90 -5.76 -26.22
N GLU A 27 38.53 -6.46 -27.16
CA GLU A 27 37.88 -6.98 -28.39
C GLU A 27 36.99 -8.21 -28.10
N HIS A 28 37.22 -8.88 -26.98
CA HIS A 28 36.44 -10.00 -26.50
C HIS A 28 36.53 -10.08 -24.98
N ALA A 29 35.39 -9.94 -24.30
CA ALA A 29 35.28 -10.06 -22.86
C ALA A 29 34.41 -11.27 -22.52
N VAL A 30 34.94 -12.18 -21.72
CA VAL A 30 34.15 -13.26 -21.12
C VAL A 30 34.30 -13.18 -19.61
N LEU A 31 33.19 -12.83 -18.97
CA LEU A 31 33.05 -12.86 -17.52
C LEU A 31 32.35 -14.17 -17.15
N ASN A 32 33.07 -15.11 -16.54
CA ASN A 32 32.54 -16.39 -16.08
C ASN A 32 32.51 -16.43 -14.56
N ASN A 33 31.44 -16.99 -14.00
CA ASN A 33 31.27 -17.24 -12.57
C ASN A 33 31.41 -15.97 -11.71
N VAL A 34 30.82 -14.86 -12.15
CA VAL A 34 30.77 -13.64 -11.34
C VAL A 34 29.67 -13.80 -10.30
N GLN A 35 30.05 -13.80 -9.02
CA GLN A 35 29.12 -13.85 -7.90
C GLN A 35 29.04 -12.45 -7.27
N LEU A 36 27.85 -11.86 -7.30
CA LEU A 36 27.58 -10.62 -6.58
C LEU A 36 26.85 -10.98 -5.29
N ILE A 37 27.47 -10.66 -4.15
CA ILE A 37 26.92 -10.88 -2.82
C ILE A 37 26.55 -9.50 -2.26
N LEU A 38 25.25 -9.25 -2.10
CA LEU A 38 24.77 -8.04 -1.43
C LEU A 38 24.67 -8.34 0.07
N GLU A 39 25.46 -7.65 0.88
CA GLU A 39 25.61 -7.91 2.33
C GLU A 39 24.32 -7.77 3.14
N SER A 40 23.27 -7.14 2.59
CA SER A 40 22.06 -6.80 3.34
C SER A 40 20.99 -7.90 3.40
N ASP A 41 21.08 -8.98 2.62
CA ASP A 41 19.92 -9.86 2.41
C ASP A 41 20.21 -11.38 2.27
N ASP A 42 21.46 -11.84 2.48
CA ASP A 42 21.90 -13.23 2.24
C ASP A 42 21.53 -13.76 0.82
N GLN A 43 21.25 -12.85 -0.13
CA GLN A 43 20.91 -13.19 -1.51
C GLN A 43 22.19 -13.26 -2.35
N ALA A 44 22.45 -14.42 -2.94
CA ALA A 44 23.54 -14.62 -3.89
C ALA A 44 23.02 -14.48 -5.33
N TYR A 45 23.58 -13.53 -6.07
CA TYR A 45 23.36 -13.35 -7.51
C TYR A 45 24.54 -13.98 -8.23
N THR A 46 24.27 -14.91 -9.14
CA THR A 46 25.35 -15.58 -9.89
C THR A 46 25.16 -15.30 -11.37
N LEU A 47 26.13 -14.63 -11.98
CA LEU A 47 26.26 -14.48 -13.41
C LEU A 47 27.22 -15.59 -13.88
N ASN A 48 26.65 -16.63 -14.49
CA ASN A 48 27.38 -17.83 -14.86
C ASN A 48 28.28 -17.56 -16.06
N ASN A 49 27.76 -16.82 -17.04
CA ASN A 49 28.47 -16.44 -18.25
C ASN A 49 27.95 -15.09 -18.77
N PHE A 50 28.85 -14.19 -19.12
CA PHE A 50 28.56 -12.96 -19.84
C PHE A 50 29.61 -12.76 -20.92
N VAL A 51 29.14 -12.77 -22.17
CA VAL A 51 29.97 -12.67 -23.37
C VAL A 51 29.62 -11.38 -24.08
N ILE A 52 30.65 -10.57 -24.33
CA ILE A 52 30.61 -9.48 -25.32
C ILE A 52 31.59 -9.89 -26.42
N ALA A 53 31.07 -10.15 -27.63
CA ALA A 53 31.87 -10.53 -28.78
C ALA A 53 31.49 -9.67 -29.99
N SER A 54 32.46 -8.97 -30.59
CA SER A 54 32.24 -8.31 -31.88
C SER A 54 33.55 -7.93 -32.61
N ASP A 55 33.42 -7.67 -33.91
CA ASP A 55 34.32 -6.80 -34.67
C ASP A 55 34.15 -5.36 -34.13
N ARG A 56 35.24 -4.58 -33.99
CA ARG A 56 35.22 -3.19 -33.49
C ARG A 56 34.12 -2.31 -34.11
N HIS A 57 33.75 -2.54 -35.37
CA HIS A 57 32.76 -1.75 -36.12
C HIS A 57 31.38 -2.41 -36.20
N ALA A 58 31.23 -3.64 -35.69
CA ALA A 58 29.95 -4.33 -35.67
C ALA A 58 29.24 -4.10 -34.32
N PRO A 59 27.90 -4.15 -34.28
CA PRO A 59 27.14 -4.12 -33.02
C PRO A 59 27.66 -5.17 -32.04
N LEU A 60 27.67 -4.84 -30.75
CA LEU A 60 28.08 -5.76 -29.72
C LEU A 60 26.93 -6.70 -29.39
N GLU A 61 27.10 -7.99 -29.66
CA GLU A 61 26.14 -8.99 -29.21
C GLU A 61 26.33 -9.22 -27.70
N VAL A 62 25.23 -9.12 -26.95
CA VAL A 62 25.20 -9.30 -25.50
C VAL A 62 24.46 -10.59 -25.19
N HIS A 63 25.15 -11.50 -24.51
CA HIS A 63 24.55 -12.69 -23.92
C HIS A 63 24.97 -12.81 -22.46
N GLY A 64 24.00 -12.79 -21.56
CA GLY A 64 24.16 -13.02 -20.13
C GLY A 64 23.26 -14.16 -19.68
N ALA A 65 23.75 -15.05 -18.83
CA ALA A 65 22.94 -16.05 -18.16
C ALA A 65 23.37 -16.23 -16.71
N GLY A 66 22.40 -16.39 -15.82
CA GLY A 66 22.67 -16.45 -14.39
C GLY A 66 21.51 -16.99 -13.57
N LYS A 67 21.58 -16.82 -12.26
CA LYS A 67 20.52 -17.18 -11.31
C LYS A 67 20.16 -16.01 -10.40
N PHE A 68 18.86 -15.78 -10.26
CA PHE A 68 18.26 -14.84 -9.33
C PHE A 68 17.17 -15.56 -8.51
N LYS A 69 17.27 -15.48 -7.17
CA LYS A 69 16.41 -16.22 -6.21
C LYS A 69 16.30 -17.73 -6.51
N GLY A 70 17.39 -18.34 -6.97
CA GLY A 70 17.45 -19.77 -7.32
C GLY A 70 16.86 -20.14 -8.68
N HIS A 71 16.31 -19.17 -9.43
CA HIS A 71 15.77 -19.37 -10.78
C HIS A 71 16.70 -18.79 -11.83
N ASP A 72 16.78 -19.44 -12.98
CA ASP A 72 17.62 -18.96 -14.08
C ASP A 72 17.06 -17.66 -14.67
N PHE A 73 17.97 -16.76 -15.05
CA PHE A 73 17.67 -15.59 -15.88
C PHE A 73 18.60 -15.57 -17.10
N GLU A 74 18.12 -14.99 -18.18
CA GLU A 74 18.90 -14.74 -19.39
C GLU A 74 18.77 -13.28 -19.83
N ILE A 75 19.80 -12.76 -20.46
CA ILE A 75 19.86 -11.42 -21.07
C ILE A 75 20.41 -11.62 -22.46
N ASN A 76 19.71 -11.11 -23.47
CA ASN A 76 20.10 -11.21 -24.87
C ASN A 76 19.86 -9.86 -25.55
N GLY A 77 20.69 -9.49 -26.52
CA GLY A 77 20.46 -8.29 -27.31
C GLY A 77 21.73 -7.74 -27.95
N TYR A 78 21.67 -6.45 -28.28
CA TYR A 78 22.74 -5.74 -28.97
C TYR A 78 22.97 -4.36 -28.34
N LEU A 79 24.24 -3.96 -28.34
CA LEU A 79 24.66 -2.58 -28.10
C LEU A 79 25.36 -2.04 -29.36
N GLY A 80 25.61 -0.73 -29.41
CA GLY A 80 26.39 -0.10 -30.46
C GLY A 80 27.81 -0.68 -30.59
N PRO A 81 28.49 -0.45 -31.72
CA PRO A 81 29.88 -0.86 -31.90
C PRO A 81 30.80 -0.29 -30.81
N LEU A 82 31.81 -1.04 -30.37
CA LEU A 82 32.81 -0.55 -29.40
C LEU A 82 33.55 0.69 -29.89
N ALA A 83 33.74 0.83 -31.21
CA ALA A 83 34.37 2.02 -31.78
C ALA A 83 33.57 3.29 -31.56
N ASP A 84 32.26 3.17 -31.37
CA ASP A 84 31.33 4.30 -31.29
C ASP A 84 31.09 4.76 -29.84
N ILE A 85 31.56 4.00 -28.84
CA ILE A 85 31.32 4.30 -27.41
C ILE A 85 31.95 5.61 -26.94
N TYR A 86 33.03 6.06 -27.61
CA TYR A 86 33.74 7.32 -27.31
C TYR A 86 33.45 8.43 -28.32
N ILE A 87 32.52 8.19 -29.26
CA ILE A 87 32.14 9.20 -30.26
C ILE A 87 31.07 10.09 -29.64
N GLN A 88 31.50 11.24 -29.14
CA GLN A 88 30.59 12.31 -28.71
C GLN A 88 29.64 12.71 -29.86
N ASP A 89 28.41 13.07 -29.51
CA ASP A 89 27.32 13.50 -30.41
C ASP A 89 26.73 12.39 -31.33
N SER A 90 27.04 11.10 -31.10
CA SER A 90 26.39 9.98 -31.79
C SER A 90 25.61 9.10 -30.82
N PRO A 91 24.27 9.07 -30.88
CA PRO A 91 23.46 8.26 -29.97
C PRO A 91 23.81 6.77 -30.07
N TYR A 92 24.39 6.23 -28.99
CA TYR A 92 24.84 4.85 -28.90
C TYR A 92 23.64 3.92 -28.70
N PRO A 93 23.33 3.02 -29.65
CA PRO A 93 22.11 2.22 -29.61
C PRO A 93 22.16 1.13 -28.54
N VAL A 94 21.02 0.91 -27.90
CA VAL A 94 20.78 -0.12 -26.88
C VAL A 94 19.53 -0.91 -27.26
N SER A 95 19.62 -2.23 -27.31
CA SER A 95 18.47 -3.12 -27.44
C SER A 95 18.73 -4.40 -26.65
N LEU A 96 18.12 -4.50 -25.47
CA LEU A 96 18.33 -5.61 -24.54
C LEU A 96 16.99 -6.23 -24.16
N THR A 97 16.96 -7.55 -24.05
CA THR A 97 15.84 -8.30 -23.51
C THR A 97 16.36 -9.21 -22.40
N ALA A 98 15.76 -9.10 -21.22
CA ALA A 98 15.99 -9.97 -20.09
C ALA A 98 14.76 -10.86 -19.85
N SER A 99 14.98 -12.14 -19.58
CA SER A 99 13.96 -13.09 -19.17
C SER A 99 14.29 -13.66 -17.79
N TRP A 100 13.31 -13.72 -16.91
CA TRP A 100 13.43 -14.38 -15.61
C TRP A 100 12.10 -15.02 -15.23
N GLN A 101 12.11 -16.35 -15.09
CA GLN A 101 10.89 -17.14 -14.99
C GLN A 101 9.92 -16.84 -16.16
N GLN A 102 8.78 -16.23 -15.86
CA GLN A 102 7.76 -15.81 -16.82
C GLN A 102 7.78 -14.29 -17.07
N ALA A 103 8.64 -13.54 -16.37
CA ALA A 103 8.83 -12.12 -16.61
C ALA A 103 9.77 -11.91 -17.80
N GLN A 104 9.40 -10.96 -18.66
CA GLN A 104 10.25 -10.44 -19.73
C GLN A 104 10.36 -8.93 -19.54
N LEU A 105 11.59 -8.42 -19.62
CA LEU A 105 11.91 -7.00 -19.66
C LEU A 105 12.59 -6.73 -21.00
N SER A 106 12.15 -5.73 -21.73
CA SER A 106 12.87 -5.20 -22.89
C SER A 106 13.23 -3.74 -22.65
N ILE A 107 14.43 -3.34 -23.06
CA ILE A 107 14.97 -1.99 -22.97
C ILE A 107 15.50 -1.65 -24.36
N ASN A 108 14.98 -0.60 -24.98
CA ASN A 108 15.40 -0.17 -26.32
C ASN A 108 15.57 1.34 -26.39
N GLY A 109 16.60 1.83 -27.06
CA GLY A 109 16.80 3.26 -27.24
C GLY A 109 18.26 3.60 -27.48
N THR A 110 18.71 4.74 -26.94
CA THR A 110 20.07 5.24 -27.11
C THR A 110 20.64 5.84 -25.83
N ILE A 111 21.95 5.98 -25.78
CA ILE A 111 22.70 6.72 -24.76
C ILE A 111 23.59 7.72 -25.50
N GLU A 112 23.57 9.00 -25.11
CA GLU A 112 24.34 10.03 -25.79
C GLU A 112 25.84 9.94 -25.49
N ASP A 113 26.20 9.78 -24.21
CA ASP A 113 27.58 9.55 -23.77
C ASP A 113 27.64 8.30 -22.86
N PRO A 114 27.92 7.11 -23.44
CA PRO A 114 27.99 5.88 -22.65
C PRO A 114 29.18 5.79 -21.71
N ASP A 115 30.26 6.53 -21.95
CA ASP A 115 31.47 6.48 -21.10
C ASP A 115 31.20 7.20 -19.76
N ASP A 116 30.54 8.36 -19.85
CA ASP A 116 30.12 9.15 -18.68
C ASP A 116 28.72 8.76 -18.14
N GLY A 117 27.97 7.95 -18.89
CA GLY A 117 26.63 7.49 -18.49
C GLY A 117 25.55 8.57 -18.63
N GLU A 118 25.74 9.50 -19.56
CA GLU A 118 24.87 10.67 -19.75
C GLU A 118 23.91 10.49 -20.93
N GLY A 119 22.78 11.20 -20.87
CA GLY A 119 21.84 11.32 -21.98
C GLY A 119 21.14 10.01 -22.36
N MET A 120 20.68 9.23 -21.38
CA MET A 120 19.87 8.05 -21.64
C MET A 120 18.51 8.46 -22.23
N ASP A 121 18.13 7.78 -23.31
CA ASP A 121 16.80 7.85 -23.92
C ASP A 121 16.35 6.43 -24.26
N LEU A 122 15.74 5.76 -23.28
CA LEU A 122 15.36 4.36 -23.39
C LEU A 122 13.87 4.17 -23.15
N VAL A 123 13.30 3.16 -23.81
CA VAL A 123 11.95 2.66 -23.59
C VAL A 123 12.05 1.29 -22.94
N GLY A 124 11.48 1.17 -21.75
CA GLY A 124 11.35 -0.08 -21.04
C GLY A 124 9.95 -0.67 -21.18
N GLU A 125 9.85 -1.96 -21.44
CA GLU A 125 8.60 -2.71 -21.38
C GLU A 125 8.77 -3.98 -20.54
N ILE A 126 7.87 -4.19 -19.58
CA ILE A 126 7.81 -5.39 -18.74
C ILE A 126 6.52 -6.14 -19.06
N GLU A 127 6.63 -7.43 -19.33
CA GLU A 127 5.50 -8.34 -19.48
C GLU A 127 5.66 -9.53 -18.53
N ILE A 128 4.60 -9.79 -17.75
CA ILE A 128 4.51 -10.98 -16.90
C ILE A 128 3.14 -11.63 -17.19
N PRO A 129 3.10 -12.75 -17.93
CA PRO A 129 1.86 -13.43 -18.28
C PRO A 129 1.06 -13.96 -17.08
N GLU A 130 1.73 -14.28 -15.98
CA GLU A 130 1.10 -14.63 -14.71
C GLU A 130 2.03 -14.24 -13.55
N ILE A 131 1.55 -13.34 -12.68
CA ILE A 131 2.34 -12.76 -11.58
C ILE A 131 2.66 -13.79 -10.47
N ALA A 132 1.92 -14.90 -10.40
CA ALA A 132 1.98 -15.85 -9.31
C ALA A 132 3.44 -16.15 -8.87
N ASP A 133 3.71 -15.86 -7.59
CA ASP A 133 4.97 -16.13 -6.87
C ASP A 133 6.19 -15.22 -7.20
N ILE A 134 6.03 -14.11 -7.95
CA ILE A 134 7.14 -13.21 -8.32
C ILE A 134 7.48 -12.15 -7.25
N PHE A 135 6.50 -11.37 -6.79
CA PHE A 135 6.77 -10.16 -6.00
C PHE A 135 6.90 -10.40 -4.50
N ALA A 136 6.10 -11.31 -3.94
CA ALA A 136 6.15 -11.63 -2.52
C ALA A 136 5.66 -13.05 -2.23
N LYS A 137 6.37 -13.75 -1.33
CA LYS A 137 5.99 -15.05 -0.83
C LYS A 137 4.60 -14.91 -0.16
N ASN A 138 3.61 -15.62 -0.68
CA ASN A 138 2.21 -15.65 -0.20
C ASN A 138 1.30 -14.48 -0.60
N MET A 139 1.69 -13.57 -1.51
CA MET A 139 0.72 -12.61 -2.04
C MET A 139 -0.20 -13.34 -3.05
N PRO A 140 -1.51 -13.47 -2.80
CA PRO A 140 -2.42 -14.23 -3.67
C PRO A 140 -2.83 -13.40 -4.90
N LEU A 141 -1.89 -12.66 -5.49
CA LEU A 141 -2.11 -11.84 -6.66
C LEU A 141 -1.93 -12.72 -7.90
N LYS A 142 -2.99 -12.77 -8.71
CA LYS A 142 -2.99 -13.46 -10.00
C LYS A 142 -3.31 -12.47 -11.10
N GLY A 143 -2.86 -12.78 -12.31
CA GLY A 143 -3.13 -11.99 -13.50
C GLY A 143 -1.87 -11.61 -14.25
N ARG A 144 -2.09 -10.87 -15.33
CA ARG A 144 -1.04 -10.35 -16.21
C ARG A 144 -0.57 -8.99 -15.72
N LEU A 145 0.75 -8.81 -15.63
CA LEU A 145 1.37 -7.50 -15.51
C LEU A 145 1.85 -7.07 -16.90
N HIS A 146 1.51 -5.85 -17.27
CA HIS A 146 2.14 -5.18 -18.41
C HIS A 146 2.53 -3.78 -17.96
N SER A 147 3.77 -3.39 -18.21
CA SER A 147 4.26 -2.05 -17.94
C SER A 147 5.07 -1.52 -19.10
N LYS A 148 4.89 -0.24 -19.40
CA LYS A 148 5.72 0.56 -20.30
C LYS A 148 6.18 1.82 -19.59
N PHE A 149 7.41 2.24 -19.82
CA PHE A 149 7.98 3.46 -19.24
C PHE A 149 9.15 3.95 -20.10
N TYR A 150 9.52 5.21 -19.93
CA TYR A 150 10.72 5.80 -20.53
C TYR A 150 11.75 6.05 -19.46
N ILE A 151 13.01 5.74 -19.76
CA ILE A 151 14.16 6.04 -18.90
C ILE A 151 14.88 7.23 -19.55
N LYS A 152 15.08 8.30 -18.78
CA LYS A 152 15.65 9.57 -19.25
C LYS A 152 16.73 10.08 -18.30
N GLY A 153 17.66 10.86 -18.84
CA GLY A 153 18.69 11.56 -18.06
C GLY A 153 19.95 10.74 -17.86
N ASP A 154 20.74 11.13 -16.86
CA ASP A 154 22.07 10.57 -16.63
C ASP A 154 22.01 9.47 -15.56
N LEU A 155 23.01 8.59 -15.52
CA LEU A 155 23.03 7.41 -14.63
C LEU A 155 22.83 7.78 -13.15
N ASP A 156 23.36 8.92 -12.71
CA ASP A 156 23.25 9.42 -11.33
C ASP A 156 21.93 10.14 -11.03
N GLU A 157 21.19 10.54 -12.08
CA GLU A 157 19.93 11.28 -11.99
C GLU A 157 18.81 10.64 -12.85
N LEU A 158 18.81 9.30 -12.97
CA LEU A 158 17.88 8.59 -13.85
C LEU A 158 16.43 8.86 -13.50
N ALA A 159 15.66 9.30 -14.49
CA ALA A 159 14.23 9.52 -14.38
C ALA A 159 13.45 8.38 -15.05
N LEU A 160 12.27 8.06 -14.50
CA LEU A 160 11.22 7.32 -15.21
C LEU A 160 10.11 8.27 -15.62
N ALA A 161 9.86 8.36 -16.93
CA ALA A 161 8.78 9.16 -17.50
C ALA A 161 7.70 8.26 -18.13
N GLU A 162 6.48 8.81 -18.19
CA GLU A 162 5.29 8.17 -18.79
C GLU A 162 5.11 6.70 -18.38
N ILE A 163 5.29 6.41 -17.10
CA ILE A 163 5.02 5.10 -16.53
C ILE A 163 3.57 4.77 -16.81
N GLN A 164 3.33 3.60 -17.37
CA GLN A 164 2.03 3.00 -17.58
C GLN A 164 2.15 1.54 -17.19
N ALA A 165 1.77 1.22 -15.95
CA ALA A 165 1.77 -0.14 -15.44
C ALA A 165 0.33 -0.60 -15.19
N SER A 166 0.03 -1.84 -15.54
CA SER A 166 -1.29 -2.43 -15.32
C SER A 166 -1.17 -3.87 -14.86
N ILE A 167 -2.05 -4.25 -13.94
CA ILE A 167 -2.26 -5.63 -13.51
C ILE A 167 -3.71 -5.98 -13.78
N ALA A 168 -3.94 -7.01 -14.59
CA ALA A 168 -5.30 -7.41 -14.99
C ALA A 168 -5.51 -8.92 -14.86
N ASN A 169 -6.64 -9.32 -14.27
CA ASN A 169 -7.08 -10.70 -14.19
C ASN A 169 -8.57 -10.80 -14.51
N LYS A 170 -8.90 -10.94 -15.80
CA LYS A 170 -10.28 -11.01 -16.29
C LYS A 170 -11.11 -9.85 -15.68
N GLU A 171 -12.29 -10.17 -15.15
CA GLU A 171 -13.18 -9.23 -14.45
C GLU A 171 -12.92 -9.16 -12.93
N LEU A 172 -11.91 -9.89 -12.43
CA LEU A 172 -11.64 -9.98 -10.99
C LEU A 172 -10.67 -8.92 -10.48
N LEU A 173 -9.83 -8.35 -11.35
CA LEU A 173 -8.81 -7.39 -10.95
C LEU A 173 -8.42 -6.52 -12.13
N ASN A 174 -8.35 -5.21 -11.89
CA ASN A 174 -7.69 -4.25 -12.76
C ASN A 174 -7.07 -3.17 -11.88
N LEU A 175 -5.74 -3.12 -11.81
CA LEU A 175 -4.99 -2.08 -11.13
C LEU A 175 -4.10 -1.38 -12.14
N GLN A 176 -4.01 -0.06 -12.08
CA GLN A 176 -3.22 0.76 -12.97
C GLN A 176 -2.40 1.76 -12.16
N VAL A 177 -1.15 1.95 -12.56
CA VAL A 177 -0.27 3.00 -12.06
C VAL A 177 0.24 3.78 -13.25
N THR A 178 0.04 5.09 -13.25
CA THR A 178 0.58 5.99 -14.27
C THR A 178 1.35 7.14 -13.66
N GLY A 179 2.32 7.71 -14.37
CA GLY A 179 3.00 8.93 -13.92
C GLY A 179 4.50 8.93 -14.18
N SER A 180 5.27 9.49 -13.26
CA SER A 180 6.71 9.64 -13.39
C SER A 180 7.45 9.63 -12.04
N ILE A 181 8.75 9.39 -12.11
CA ILE A 181 9.71 9.51 -11.01
C ILE A 181 10.89 10.30 -11.55
N GLY A 182 11.12 11.52 -11.05
CA GLY A 182 12.18 12.39 -11.59
C GLY A 182 13.60 11.92 -11.26
N ASN A 183 13.81 11.26 -10.12
CA ASN A 183 15.07 10.61 -9.80
C ASN A 183 14.80 9.25 -9.15
N LEU A 184 15.21 8.16 -9.79
CA LEU A 184 14.97 6.78 -9.35
C LEU A 184 15.72 6.42 -8.07
N LEU A 185 16.89 7.00 -7.84
CA LEU A 185 17.75 6.70 -6.71
C LEU A 185 17.23 7.38 -5.44
N THR A 186 16.96 8.69 -5.52
CA THR A 186 16.43 9.47 -4.39
C THR A 186 14.92 9.36 -4.26
N GLN A 187 14.24 8.86 -5.31
CA GLN A 187 12.79 8.86 -5.49
C GLN A 187 12.19 10.28 -5.51
N GLU A 188 12.99 11.33 -5.62
CA GLU A 188 12.49 12.71 -5.69
C GLU A 188 11.64 12.94 -6.95
N GLN A 189 10.72 13.90 -6.85
CA GLN A 189 9.76 14.23 -7.93
C GLN A 189 8.95 13.00 -8.39
N THR A 190 8.60 12.11 -7.47
CA THR A 190 7.62 11.05 -7.74
C THR A 190 6.23 11.66 -7.84
N GLU A 191 5.59 11.45 -8.97
CA GLU A 191 4.21 11.83 -9.24
C GLU A 191 3.50 10.63 -9.90
N LEU A 192 2.85 9.80 -9.09
CA LEU A 192 2.17 8.60 -9.55
C LEU A 192 0.67 8.68 -9.24
N HIS A 193 -0.14 8.11 -10.12
CA HIS A 193 -1.57 7.94 -9.94
C HIS A 193 -1.90 6.46 -9.95
N LEU A 194 -2.43 5.96 -8.84
CA LEU A 194 -2.92 4.59 -8.66
C LEU A 194 -4.44 4.59 -8.78
N SER A 195 -4.97 3.77 -9.69
CA SER A 195 -6.41 3.54 -9.78
C SER A 195 -6.74 2.09 -10.09
N GLY A 196 -7.96 1.67 -9.76
CA GLY A 196 -8.41 0.34 -10.15
C GLY A 196 -9.51 -0.25 -9.28
N PHE A 197 -9.76 -1.54 -9.50
CA PHE A 197 -10.69 -2.34 -8.76
C PHE A 197 -10.19 -3.77 -8.50
N ALA A 198 -10.72 -4.40 -7.46
CA ALA A 198 -10.56 -5.81 -7.19
C ALA A 198 -11.89 -6.44 -6.74
N HIS A 199 -12.24 -7.57 -7.33
CA HIS A 199 -13.32 -8.47 -6.94
C HIS A 199 -12.80 -9.86 -6.52
N ASP A 200 -11.48 -10.07 -6.52
CA ASP A 200 -10.87 -11.31 -6.09
C ASP A 200 -10.92 -11.46 -4.56
N ALA A 201 -11.72 -12.41 -4.08
CA ALA A 201 -11.93 -12.62 -2.65
C ALA A 201 -10.65 -13.04 -1.90
N GLY A 202 -9.72 -13.74 -2.57
CA GLY A 202 -8.45 -14.16 -1.97
C GLY A 202 -7.54 -12.96 -1.73
N PHE A 203 -7.43 -12.09 -2.74
CA PHE A 203 -6.69 -10.83 -2.65
C PHE A 203 -7.31 -9.87 -1.63
N LEU A 204 -8.63 -9.69 -1.65
CA LEU A 204 -9.32 -8.83 -0.68
C LEU A 204 -9.17 -9.33 0.76
N LYS A 205 -9.22 -10.65 0.97
CA LYS A 205 -8.98 -11.23 2.31
C LYS A 205 -7.54 -10.98 2.77
N TRP A 206 -6.56 -11.08 1.86
CA TRP A 206 -5.15 -10.85 2.18
C TRP A 206 -4.85 -9.38 2.52
N LEU A 207 -5.54 -8.43 1.89
CA LEU A 207 -5.37 -6.99 2.14
C LEU A 207 -5.93 -6.53 3.49
N MET A 208 -6.80 -7.32 4.12
CA MET A 208 -7.60 -6.88 5.27
C MET A 208 -7.18 -7.64 6.54
N PRO A 209 -7.40 -7.06 7.73
CA PRO A 209 -7.23 -7.79 8.99
C PRO A 209 -8.11 -9.04 9.04
N ASP A 210 -7.67 -10.08 9.75
CA ASP A 210 -8.34 -11.40 9.80
C ASP A 210 -9.82 -11.35 10.21
N ASN A 211 -10.19 -10.38 11.06
CA ASN A 211 -11.56 -10.21 11.57
C ASN A 211 -12.42 -9.26 10.74
N SER A 212 -11.94 -8.82 9.57
CA SER A 212 -12.71 -7.94 8.68
C SER A 212 -13.91 -8.69 8.06
N PRO A 213 -15.03 -7.99 7.79
CA PRO A 213 -16.10 -8.54 6.96
C PRO A 213 -15.58 -8.97 5.59
N HIS A 214 -16.16 -10.03 5.04
CA HIS A 214 -15.83 -10.47 3.68
C HIS A 214 -16.31 -9.44 2.65
N PHE A 215 -15.38 -8.65 2.12
CA PHE A 215 -15.61 -7.75 1.00
C PHE A 215 -15.55 -8.50 -0.33
N HIS A 216 -16.40 -8.09 -1.27
CA HIS A 216 -16.44 -8.64 -2.64
C HIS A 216 -15.96 -7.64 -3.68
N SER A 217 -15.86 -6.36 -3.33
CA SER A 217 -15.39 -5.31 -4.22
C SER A 217 -14.56 -4.29 -3.46
N LEU A 218 -13.45 -3.92 -4.06
CA LEU A 218 -12.61 -2.78 -3.74
C LEU A 218 -12.52 -1.91 -5.00
N LYS A 219 -12.63 -0.60 -4.84
CA LYS A 219 -12.14 0.39 -5.81
C LYS A 219 -11.19 1.33 -5.12
N ILE A 220 -10.12 1.71 -5.80
CA ILE A 220 -9.09 2.62 -5.30
C ILE A 220 -8.77 3.67 -6.35
N ASP A 221 -8.50 4.88 -5.89
CA ASP A 221 -8.06 6.05 -6.64
C ASP A 221 -7.18 6.87 -5.68
N ALA A 222 -5.91 7.11 -6.03
CA ALA A 222 -4.97 7.80 -5.16
C ALA A 222 -3.81 8.40 -5.96
N ASP A 223 -3.35 9.57 -5.56
CA ASP A 223 -2.09 10.14 -6.03
C ASP A 223 -1.00 9.82 -5.01
N ILE A 224 0.16 9.39 -5.48
CA ILE A 224 1.30 8.96 -4.68
C ILE A 224 2.48 9.84 -5.05
N ASN A 225 3.01 10.52 -4.04
CA ASN A 225 4.26 11.27 -4.11
C ASN A 225 5.23 10.74 -3.06
N THR A 226 6.46 11.21 -3.12
CA THR A 226 7.52 10.94 -2.14
C THR A 226 7.91 12.22 -1.41
N GLY A 227 8.23 12.08 -0.13
CA GLY A 227 8.90 13.09 0.69
C GLY A 227 10.22 12.54 1.22
N GLN A 228 10.91 13.29 2.07
CA GLN A 228 12.12 12.81 2.77
C GLN A 228 11.75 11.65 3.69
N ASP A 229 12.00 10.42 3.22
CA ASP A 229 11.73 9.13 3.87
C ASP A 229 10.25 8.77 4.08
N GLU A 230 9.34 9.35 3.29
CA GLU A 230 7.91 9.08 3.39
C GLU A 230 7.22 8.97 2.02
N TYR A 231 6.17 8.16 1.95
CA TYR A 231 5.22 8.15 0.85
C TYR A 231 4.01 8.98 1.22
N ILE A 232 3.66 9.93 0.37
CA ILE A 232 2.54 10.84 0.56
C ILE A 232 1.41 10.38 -0.38
N LEU A 233 0.34 9.84 0.20
CA LEU A 233 -0.86 9.49 -0.55
C LEU A 233 -1.87 10.62 -0.40
N GLN A 234 -2.29 11.18 -1.54
CA GLN A 234 -3.23 12.28 -1.63
C GLN A 234 -4.44 11.88 -2.45
N ASN A 235 -5.53 12.62 -2.27
CA ASN A 235 -6.80 12.39 -2.98
C ASN A 235 -7.29 10.94 -2.89
N LEU A 236 -6.91 10.25 -1.80
CA LEU A 236 -7.21 8.84 -1.61
C LEU A 236 -8.72 8.66 -1.57
N LYS A 237 -9.24 7.78 -2.40
CA LYS A 237 -10.62 7.29 -2.37
C LYS A 237 -10.58 5.78 -2.41
N ILE A 238 -11.13 5.15 -1.38
CA ILE A 238 -11.29 3.71 -1.30
C ILE A 238 -12.78 3.42 -1.13
N ASN A 239 -13.34 2.62 -2.03
CA ASN A 239 -14.67 2.05 -1.85
C ASN A 239 -14.54 0.54 -1.60
N LEU A 240 -15.01 0.09 -0.44
CA LEU A 240 -15.11 -1.32 -0.08
C LEU A 240 -16.59 -1.70 -0.02
N SER A 241 -16.97 -2.82 -0.64
CA SER A 241 -18.36 -3.27 -0.55
C SER A 241 -18.56 -4.77 -0.62
N ASN A 242 -19.65 -5.21 -0.01
CA ASN A 242 -20.28 -6.50 -0.22
C ASN A 242 -21.81 -6.30 -0.36
N LYS A 243 -22.60 -7.39 -0.30
CA LYS A 243 -24.06 -7.32 -0.46
C LYS A 243 -24.77 -6.49 0.62
N GLN A 244 -24.19 -6.40 1.82
CA GLN A 244 -24.81 -5.80 3.01
C GLN A 244 -24.13 -4.51 3.44
N LEU A 245 -22.83 -4.35 3.20
CA LEU A 245 -21.98 -3.30 3.73
C LEU A 245 -21.27 -2.55 2.60
N LYS A 246 -21.24 -1.22 2.71
CA LYS A 246 -20.42 -0.30 1.94
C LYS A 246 -19.60 0.54 2.92
N ILE A 247 -18.31 0.69 2.64
CA ILE A 247 -17.42 1.63 3.33
C ILE A 247 -16.76 2.50 2.25
N ASP A 248 -16.90 3.81 2.39
CA ASP A 248 -16.19 4.80 1.60
C ASP A 248 -15.15 5.47 2.50
N LEU A 249 -13.88 5.47 2.09
CA LEU A 249 -12.80 6.17 2.77
C LEU A 249 -12.27 7.24 1.83
N THR A 250 -12.15 8.46 2.30
CA THR A 250 -11.55 9.56 1.55
C THR A 250 -10.54 10.33 2.39
N GLY A 251 -9.45 10.81 1.81
CA GLY A 251 -8.53 11.70 2.51
C GLY A 251 -7.08 11.57 2.07
N ASN A 252 -6.17 11.74 3.02
CA ASN A 252 -4.72 11.78 2.77
C ASN A 252 -3.96 11.02 3.86
N THR A 253 -2.80 10.48 3.51
CA THR A 253 -1.92 9.81 4.47
C THR A 253 -0.44 10.01 4.12
N ARG A 254 0.40 9.97 5.15
CA ARG A 254 1.86 9.93 5.02
C ARG A 254 2.37 8.66 5.68
N ILE A 255 3.01 7.82 4.88
CA ILE A 255 3.48 6.50 5.26
C ILE A 255 5.00 6.53 5.37
N VAL A 256 5.54 5.95 6.44
CA VAL A 256 6.98 5.79 6.64
C VAL A 256 7.32 4.31 6.75
N GLN A 257 8.51 3.92 6.28
CA GLN A 257 8.99 2.54 6.41
C GLN A 257 9.56 2.29 7.82
N GLN A 258 8.71 2.37 8.85
CA GLN A 258 9.08 2.15 10.25
C GLN A 258 8.03 1.28 10.96
N ALA A 259 8.32 0.88 12.22
CA ALA A 259 7.41 0.06 13.03
C ALA A 259 6.01 0.65 13.22
N GLN A 260 5.89 1.98 13.11
CA GLN A 260 4.63 2.69 13.05
C GLN A 260 4.44 3.25 11.63
N PRO A 261 3.58 2.62 10.81
CA PRO A 261 3.59 2.87 9.36
C PRO A 261 3.06 4.24 8.96
N PHE A 262 2.33 4.94 9.84
CA PHE A 262 1.72 6.23 9.53
C PHE A 262 2.39 7.35 10.32
N ARG A 263 2.97 8.32 9.61
CA ARG A 263 3.40 9.59 10.20
C ARG A 263 2.21 10.52 10.43
N SER A 264 1.29 10.56 9.47
CA SER A 264 0.03 11.28 9.58
C SER A 264 -1.06 10.56 8.80
N LEU A 265 -2.28 10.59 9.33
CA LEU A 265 -3.47 10.04 8.70
C LEU A 265 -4.57 11.08 8.86
N GLU A 266 -5.32 11.34 7.80
CA GLU A 266 -6.49 12.20 7.81
C GLU A 266 -7.50 11.60 6.84
N LEU A 267 -8.42 10.79 7.37
CA LEU A 267 -9.42 10.08 6.59
C LEU A 267 -10.83 10.41 7.10
N GLN A 268 -11.75 10.62 6.17
CA GLN A 268 -13.18 10.55 6.41
C GLN A 268 -13.67 9.17 5.97
N ALA A 269 -14.27 8.43 6.90
CA ALA A 269 -14.95 7.19 6.61
C ALA A 269 -16.47 7.40 6.64
N GLU A 270 -17.17 6.82 5.67
CA GLU A 270 -18.61 6.67 5.64
C GLU A 270 -18.96 5.18 5.55
N ILE A 271 -19.89 4.73 6.39
CA ILE A 271 -20.29 3.34 6.52
C ILE A 271 -21.80 3.27 6.29
N SER A 272 -22.23 2.32 5.45
CA SER A 272 -23.64 1.99 5.27
C SER A 272 -23.81 0.47 5.26
N SER A 273 -24.60 -0.04 6.19
CA SER A 273 -24.95 -1.46 6.30
C SER A 273 -26.45 -1.67 6.26
N ARG A 274 -26.90 -2.82 5.75
CA ARG A 274 -28.31 -3.25 5.80
C ARG A 274 -28.75 -3.77 7.16
N ASP A 275 -27.78 -4.19 7.98
CA ASP A 275 -28.01 -4.80 9.28
C ASP A 275 -26.87 -4.47 10.26
N THR A 276 -27.13 -4.62 11.55
CA THR A 276 -26.15 -4.36 12.61
C THR A 276 -25.15 -5.50 12.73
N VAL A 277 -25.58 -6.74 12.44
CA VAL A 277 -24.73 -7.94 12.43
C VAL A 277 -23.48 -7.78 11.56
N THR A 278 -23.59 -7.23 10.34
CA THR A 278 -22.46 -7.11 9.41
C THR A 278 -21.38 -6.14 9.90
N VAL A 279 -21.73 -5.18 10.76
CA VAL A 279 -20.78 -4.17 11.29
C VAL A 279 -20.29 -4.48 12.70
N LYS A 280 -20.70 -5.61 13.29
CA LYS A 280 -20.21 -6.07 14.61
C LYS A 280 -18.68 -6.13 14.73
N PRO A 281 -17.89 -6.51 13.70
CA PRO A 281 -16.44 -6.46 13.79
C PRO A 281 -15.87 -5.08 14.10
N TYR A 282 -16.61 -4.01 13.79
CA TYR A 282 -16.21 -2.63 14.04
C TYR A 282 -16.90 -2.00 15.26
N LEU A 283 -18.15 -2.37 15.54
CA LEU A 283 -18.95 -1.81 16.64
C LEU A 283 -18.89 -2.66 17.92
N GLY A 284 -18.25 -3.83 17.87
CA GLY A 284 -18.26 -4.83 18.93
C GLY A 284 -19.54 -5.66 18.97
N ASN A 285 -19.54 -6.70 19.80
CA ASN A 285 -20.65 -7.63 19.96
C ASN A 285 -21.76 -7.14 20.91
N ILE A 286 -21.70 -5.87 21.33
CA ILE A 286 -22.59 -5.30 22.36
C ILE A 286 -23.98 -4.98 21.78
N LEU A 287 -24.05 -4.67 20.49
CA LEU A 287 -25.31 -4.28 19.86
C LEU A 287 -26.08 -5.51 19.34
N PRO A 288 -27.37 -5.68 19.72
CA PRO A 288 -28.24 -6.66 19.08
C PRO A 288 -28.51 -6.26 17.63
N GLU A 289 -29.25 -7.11 16.89
CA GLU A 289 -29.70 -6.73 15.55
C GLU A 289 -30.73 -5.61 15.64
N MET A 290 -30.44 -4.46 15.04
CA MET A 290 -31.32 -3.29 15.05
C MET A 290 -31.85 -2.92 13.67
N GLY A 291 -31.40 -3.58 12.62
CA GLY A 291 -31.60 -3.19 11.23
C GLY A 291 -30.45 -2.33 10.69
N PRO A 292 -30.72 -1.43 9.73
CA PRO A 292 -29.69 -0.76 8.94
C PRO A 292 -28.81 0.16 9.79
N VAL A 293 -27.54 0.27 9.40
CA VAL A 293 -26.56 1.15 10.06
C VAL A 293 -26.04 2.17 9.08
N LYS A 294 -25.97 3.42 9.51
CA LYS A 294 -25.24 4.49 8.83
C LYS A 294 -24.26 5.11 9.80
N GLY A 295 -23.05 5.37 9.34
CA GLY A 295 -22.00 5.93 10.18
C GLY A 295 -21.09 6.86 9.40
N SER A 296 -20.58 7.89 10.06
CA SER A 296 -19.46 8.68 9.59
C SER A 296 -18.47 8.89 10.73
N VAL A 297 -17.18 8.89 10.40
CA VAL A 297 -16.10 9.14 11.36
C VAL A 297 -14.90 9.74 10.67
N ARG A 298 -14.29 10.73 11.32
CA ARG A 298 -13.00 11.28 10.93
C ARG A 298 -11.90 10.58 11.71
N ILE A 299 -10.96 9.96 11.02
CA ILE A 299 -9.86 9.18 11.57
C ILE A 299 -8.58 9.97 11.35
N THR A 300 -7.88 10.27 12.44
CA THR A 300 -6.62 11.01 12.41
C THR A 300 -5.54 10.28 13.18
N THR A 301 -4.27 10.45 12.82
CA THR A 301 -3.15 10.08 13.72
C THR A 301 -2.07 11.15 13.70
N PRO A 302 -1.56 11.56 14.87
CA PRO A 302 -0.33 12.36 14.97
C PRO A 302 0.94 11.48 14.93
N GLY A 303 0.82 10.20 14.53
CA GLY A 303 1.93 9.27 14.40
C GLY A 303 2.10 8.29 15.57
N LYS A 304 1.15 8.23 16.51
CA LYS A 304 1.13 7.24 17.61
C LYS A 304 -0.23 6.57 17.78
N ASP A 305 -1.21 7.35 18.18
CA ASP A 305 -2.57 6.85 18.44
C ASP A 305 -3.46 7.17 17.23
N LEU A 306 -4.42 6.29 16.94
CA LEU A 306 -5.54 6.59 16.08
C LEU A 306 -6.60 7.32 16.89
N ILE A 307 -6.97 8.50 16.41
CA ILE A 307 -7.96 9.36 17.03
C ILE A 307 -9.17 9.47 16.11
N LEU A 308 -10.30 8.95 16.57
CA LEU A 308 -11.59 9.02 15.90
C LEU A 308 -12.37 10.21 16.47
N ARG A 309 -12.77 11.12 15.58
CA ARG A 309 -13.55 12.33 15.89
C ARG A 309 -14.75 12.43 14.96
N ASN A 310 -15.66 13.34 15.30
CA ASN A 310 -16.88 13.59 14.53
C ASN A 310 -17.62 12.28 14.23
N ILE A 311 -17.67 11.39 15.22
CA ILE A 311 -18.40 10.13 15.11
C ILE A 311 -19.87 10.51 15.07
N ASP A 312 -20.57 10.09 14.03
CA ASP A 312 -22.03 10.14 13.94
C ASP A 312 -22.51 8.79 13.41
N LEU A 313 -23.10 8.00 14.30
CA LEU A 313 -23.60 6.66 14.01
C LEU A 313 -25.09 6.59 14.30
N LEU A 314 -25.81 5.94 13.41
CA LEU A 314 -27.23 5.64 13.51
C LEU A 314 -27.43 4.16 13.17
N ALA A 315 -28.00 3.41 14.11
CA ALA A 315 -28.39 2.02 13.92
C ALA A 315 -29.90 1.86 14.13
N GLY A 316 -30.54 1.16 13.21
CA GLY A 316 -31.97 0.87 13.20
C GLY A 316 -32.87 1.92 12.56
N VAL A 317 -34.17 1.79 12.80
CA VAL A 317 -35.21 2.54 12.11
C VAL A 317 -36.01 3.39 13.09
N GLU A 318 -36.22 4.66 12.75
CA GLU A 318 -36.83 5.66 13.65
C GLU A 318 -38.23 5.26 14.16
N LYS A 319 -38.98 4.47 13.39
CA LYS A 319 -40.35 4.05 13.70
C LYS A 319 -40.45 2.78 14.56
N GLU A 320 -39.32 2.13 14.83
CA GLU A 320 -39.20 0.97 15.69
C GLU A 320 -38.14 1.34 16.74
N ILE A 321 -36.96 0.72 16.65
CA ILE A 321 -35.83 0.99 17.50
C ILE A 321 -34.70 1.70 16.74
N GLN A 322 -34.17 2.77 17.33
CA GLN A 322 -33.07 3.54 16.78
C GLN A 322 -32.08 3.92 17.86
N LEU A 323 -30.81 3.57 17.65
CA LEU A 323 -29.67 4.03 18.43
C LEU A 323 -28.91 5.09 17.64
N THR A 324 -28.52 6.15 18.31
CA THR A 324 -27.54 7.12 17.82
C THR A 324 -26.36 7.20 18.76
N ALA A 325 -25.15 7.31 18.20
CA ALA A 325 -23.92 7.53 18.95
C ALA A 325 -23.15 8.67 18.30
N LYS A 326 -22.86 9.72 19.07
CA LYS A 326 -22.15 10.91 18.59
C LYS A 326 -20.97 11.23 19.48
N SER A 327 -19.83 11.63 18.91
CA SER A 327 -18.70 12.06 19.75
C SER A 327 -18.86 13.48 20.30
N GLY A 328 -19.71 14.31 19.68
CA GLY A 328 -19.79 15.73 20.02
C GLY A 328 -18.41 16.40 19.90
N LEU A 329 -17.93 17.03 20.98
CA LEU A 329 -16.57 17.58 21.09
C LEU A 329 -15.54 16.57 21.60
N GLY A 330 -15.97 15.38 22.02
CA GLY A 330 -15.13 14.27 22.46
C GLY A 330 -14.47 13.51 21.31
N TYR A 331 -13.64 12.53 21.67
CA TYR A 331 -12.96 11.66 20.73
C TYR A 331 -12.77 10.26 21.32
N LEU A 332 -12.53 9.30 20.44
CA LEU A 332 -12.03 7.98 20.79
C LEU A 332 -10.56 7.90 20.39
N SER A 333 -9.70 7.40 21.28
CA SER A 333 -8.27 7.19 21.03
C SER A 333 -7.91 5.74 21.22
N MET A 334 -7.15 5.17 20.29
CA MET A 334 -6.65 3.80 20.38
C MET A 334 -5.23 3.69 19.85
N ASP A 335 -4.44 2.75 20.36
CA ASP A 335 -3.17 2.40 19.71
C ASP A 335 -3.41 1.61 18.41
N TRP A 336 -2.32 1.33 17.68
CA TRP A 336 -2.38 0.57 16.44
C TRP A 336 -2.81 -0.91 16.62
N HIS A 337 -2.80 -1.43 17.85
CA HIS A 337 -3.28 -2.77 18.19
C HIS A 337 -4.76 -2.79 18.61
N GLY A 338 -5.42 -1.63 18.63
CA GLY A 338 -6.84 -1.49 18.99
C GLY A 338 -7.10 -1.32 20.49
N ASN A 339 -6.06 -1.11 21.32
CA ASN A 339 -6.27 -0.82 22.74
C ASN A 339 -6.82 0.60 22.90
N ILE A 340 -8.06 0.70 23.35
CA ILE A 340 -8.77 1.97 23.49
C ILE A 340 -8.32 2.68 24.77
N SER A 341 -7.61 3.80 24.65
CA SER A 341 -7.14 4.62 25.78
C SER A 341 -8.17 5.66 26.23
N GLN A 342 -9.04 6.10 25.32
CA GLN A 342 -10.09 7.07 25.62
C GLN A 342 -11.34 6.83 24.78
N ILE A 343 -12.51 6.97 25.40
CA ILE A 343 -13.84 6.98 24.80
C ILE A 343 -14.58 8.21 25.31
N ALA A 344 -15.26 8.91 24.42
CA ALA A 344 -16.22 9.95 24.75
C ALA A 344 -17.32 9.97 23.68
N LEU A 345 -18.48 9.41 24.00
CA LEU A 345 -19.64 9.29 23.09
C LEU A 345 -20.93 9.61 23.83
N ASP A 346 -21.77 10.44 23.24
CA ASP A 346 -23.16 10.62 23.63
C ASP A 346 -24.03 9.62 22.89
N LEU A 347 -24.81 8.86 23.66
CA LEU A 347 -25.70 7.81 23.19
C LEU A 347 -27.14 8.26 23.36
N ALA A 348 -27.98 8.02 22.35
CA ALA A 348 -29.42 8.14 22.48
C ALA A 348 -30.13 6.98 21.79
N LEU A 349 -30.93 6.24 22.56
CA LEU A 349 -31.77 5.14 22.11
C LEU A 349 -33.24 5.58 22.18
N LYS A 350 -33.98 5.32 21.11
CA LYS A 350 -35.43 5.49 21.05
C LYS A 350 -36.06 4.18 20.60
N ALA A 351 -37.13 3.80 21.27
CA ALA A 351 -37.94 2.64 20.92
C ALA A 351 -39.41 3.05 20.95
N LYS A 352 -40.18 2.67 19.93
CA LYS A 352 -41.62 3.00 19.88
C LYS A 352 -42.40 2.15 20.89
N HIS A 353 -41.95 0.92 21.09
CA HIS A 353 -42.51 -0.04 22.02
C HIS A 353 -41.40 -0.52 22.95
N SER A 354 -41.68 -0.54 24.26
CA SER A 354 -40.70 -1.01 25.23
C SER A 354 -40.26 -2.43 24.94
N SER A 355 -41.16 -3.27 24.40
CA SER A 355 -40.87 -4.67 24.01
C SER A 355 -39.70 -4.82 23.04
N GLU A 356 -39.34 -3.79 22.28
CA GLU A 356 -38.16 -3.75 21.40
C GLU A 356 -36.84 -3.73 22.19
N LEU A 357 -36.86 -3.37 23.48
CA LEU A 357 -35.69 -3.35 24.37
C LEU A 357 -35.37 -4.71 24.99
N THR A 358 -36.24 -5.71 24.84
CA THR A 358 -36.01 -7.06 25.38
C THR A 358 -34.69 -7.64 24.86
N SER A 359 -34.35 -7.36 23.59
CA SER A 359 -33.08 -7.78 22.97
C SER A 359 -31.83 -7.08 23.52
N PHE A 360 -31.98 -5.95 24.22
CA PHE A 360 -30.89 -5.23 24.87
C PHE A 360 -30.72 -5.61 26.33
N LEU A 361 -31.84 -5.80 27.03
CA LEU A 361 -31.85 -6.00 28.47
C LEU A 361 -31.76 -7.48 28.85
N GLU A 362 -32.03 -8.40 27.92
CA GLU A 362 -32.17 -9.85 28.18
C GLU A 362 -33.15 -10.15 29.34
N ILE A 363 -34.07 -9.22 29.60
CA ILE A 363 -35.05 -9.28 30.68
C ILE A 363 -36.42 -9.05 30.05
N GLU A 364 -37.33 -10.01 30.27
CA GLU A 364 -38.74 -9.80 29.95
C GLU A 364 -39.31 -8.70 30.87
N HIS A 365 -40.00 -7.74 30.28
CA HIS A 365 -40.67 -6.66 31.00
C HIS A 365 -42.05 -6.40 30.39
N PRO A 366 -43.01 -5.86 31.16
CA PRO A 366 -44.31 -5.50 30.61
C PRO A 366 -44.18 -4.41 29.52
N GLU A 367 -45.14 -4.38 28.60
CA GLU A 367 -45.23 -3.29 27.63
C GLU A 367 -45.67 -2.02 28.35
N ILE A 368 -44.75 -1.05 28.44
CA ILE A 368 -44.97 0.22 29.13
C ILE A 368 -45.09 1.41 28.17
N GLY A 369 -45.01 1.20 26.85
CA GLY A 369 -45.11 2.23 25.83
C GLY A 369 -43.75 2.68 25.29
N PRO A 370 -43.65 3.87 24.66
CA PRO A 370 -42.42 4.33 24.03
C PRO A 370 -41.32 4.60 25.06
N VAL A 371 -40.07 4.35 24.67
CA VAL A 371 -38.90 4.51 25.53
C VAL A 371 -37.87 5.40 24.86
N ALA A 372 -37.29 6.32 25.64
CA ALA A 372 -36.14 7.11 25.26
C ALA A 372 -35.08 7.02 26.36
N ILE A 373 -33.85 6.65 25.97
CA ILE A 373 -32.69 6.57 26.86
C ILE A 373 -31.60 7.47 26.28
N THR A 374 -30.99 8.31 27.12
CA THR A 374 -29.78 9.07 26.80
C THR A 374 -28.68 8.71 27.79
N ALA A 375 -27.42 8.68 27.37
CA ALA A 375 -26.29 8.49 28.26
C ALA A 375 -24.99 9.01 27.63
N SER A 376 -24.01 9.39 28.44
CA SER A 376 -22.65 9.69 27.98
C SER A 376 -21.69 8.57 28.37
N LEU A 377 -21.14 7.90 27.37
CA LEU A 377 -20.14 6.84 27.49
C LEU A 377 -18.74 7.45 27.54
N LYS A 378 -18.01 7.19 28.63
CA LYS A 378 -16.63 7.63 28.83
C LYS A 378 -15.74 6.49 29.34
N GLY A 379 -14.44 6.56 29.09
CA GLY A 379 -13.48 5.64 29.71
C GLY A 379 -12.42 5.10 28.76
N SER A 380 -12.00 3.86 28.98
CA SER A 380 -10.98 3.12 28.24
C SER A 380 -11.37 1.64 28.13
N SER A 381 -10.53 0.82 27.50
CA SER A 381 -10.70 -0.64 27.46
C SER A 381 -10.74 -1.31 28.84
N GLU A 382 -10.11 -0.70 29.87
CA GLU A 382 -10.06 -1.24 31.23
C GLU A 382 -11.24 -0.78 32.11
N LYS A 383 -11.77 0.41 31.83
CA LYS A 383 -12.81 1.03 32.66
C LYS A 383 -13.77 1.81 31.80
N ILE A 384 -15.05 1.42 31.84
CA ILE A 384 -16.12 2.08 31.10
C ILE A 384 -17.13 2.68 32.08
N MET A 385 -17.53 3.92 31.81
CA MET A 385 -18.47 4.68 32.62
C MET A 385 -19.60 5.18 31.72
N LEU A 386 -20.84 5.00 32.19
CA LEU A 386 -22.04 5.59 31.61
C LEU A 386 -22.54 6.66 32.58
N GLU A 387 -22.43 7.90 32.18
CA GLU A 387 -22.84 9.08 32.94
C GLU A 387 -24.10 9.70 32.34
N ASP A 388 -24.73 10.60 33.10
CA ASP A 388 -25.87 11.40 32.65
C ASP A 388 -26.96 10.54 32.00
N ILE A 389 -27.22 9.36 32.60
CA ILE A 389 -28.21 8.42 32.10
C ILE A 389 -29.57 9.03 32.38
N GLY A 390 -30.33 9.31 31.32
CA GLY A 390 -31.72 9.75 31.41
C GLY A 390 -32.62 8.73 30.73
N LEU A 391 -33.63 8.24 31.44
CA LEU A 391 -34.62 7.31 30.93
C LEU A 391 -36.01 7.93 31.03
N LYS A 392 -36.77 7.86 29.94
CA LYS A 392 -38.20 8.18 29.89
C LYS A 392 -38.93 7.02 29.24
N ALA A 393 -39.91 6.45 29.94
CA ALA A 393 -40.69 5.34 29.40
C ALA A 393 -42.19 5.56 29.63
N GLY A 394 -42.99 5.27 28.61
CA GLY A 394 -44.44 5.30 28.65
C GLY A 394 -45.10 6.59 28.20
N ASN A 395 -46.42 6.65 28.37
CA ASN A 395 -47.27 7.72 27.86
C ASN A 395 -47.73 8.61 29.01
N LYS A 396 -47.59 9.93 28.85
CA LYS A 396 -48.02 10.94 29.83
C LYS A 396 -49.48 10.80 30.24
N ASP A 397 -50.32 10.30 29.34
CA ASP A 397 -51.77 10.17 29.57
C ASP A 397 -52.15 8.88 30.31
N VAL A 398 -51.21 7.94 30.48
CA VAL A 398 -51.46 6.62 31.11
C VAL A 398 -50.52 6.39 32.29
N TYR A 399 -49.21 6.39 32.02
CA TYR A 399 -48.15 6.15 32.99
C TYR A 399 -46.81 6.59 32.38
N LEU A 400 -46.04 7.37 33.13
CA LEU A 400 -44.72 7.87 32.73
C LEU A 400 -43.67 7.53 33.79
N ILE A 401 -42.66 6.77 33.39
CA ILE A 401 -41.42 6.57 34.16
C ILE A 401 -40.41 7.61 33.75
N GLN A 402 -39.77 8.23 34.74
CA GLN A 402 -38.55 8.99 34.56
C GLN A 402 -37.51 8.49 35.55
N ALA A 403 -36.30 8.25 35.08
CA ALA A 403 -35.17 7.88 35.91
C ALA A 403 -33.91 8.56 35.40
N ASP A 404 -33.10 9.05 36.34
CA ASP A 404 -31.79 9.61 36.06
C ASP A 404 -30.74 8.83 36.85
N GLY A 405 -29.54 8.65 36.30
CA GLY A 405 -28.54 7.80 36.94
C GLY A 405 -27.12 7.90 36.38
N ARG A 406 -26.24 7.13 37.01
CA ARG A 406 -24.85 6.95 36.63
C ARG A 406 -24.43 5.51 36.91
N ILE A 407 -23.72 4.91 35.98
CA ILE A 407 -23.17 3.55 36.07
C ILE A 407 -21.65 3.63 35.86
N SER A 408 -20.89 2.93 36.68
CA SER A 408 -19.44 2.79 36.50
C SER A 408 -19.09 1.30 36.55
N LEU A 409 -18.62 0.75 35.43
CA LEU A 409 -18.14 -0.62 35.35
C LEU A 409 -16.61 -0.64 35.28
N ILE A 410 -16.02 -1.59 36.01
CA ILE A 410 -14.64 -2.01 35.81
C ILE A 410 -14.71 -3.28 34.96
N LEU A 411 -14.18 -3.23 33.75
CA LEU A 411 -14.15 -4.39 32.86
C LEU A 411 -12.90 -5.20 33.21
N ILE A 412 -13.09 -6.39 33.78
CA ILE A 412 -12.04 -7.40 33.84
C ILE A 412 -12.13 -8.18 32.52
N LEU A 413 -11.47 -7.68 31.47
CA LEU A 413 -11.34 -8.42 30.23
C LEU A 413 -10.48 -9.67 30.50
N ARG A 414 -11.12 -10.83 30.67
CA ARG A 414 -10.43 -12.11 30.50
C ARG A 414 -10.23 -12.28 29.01
N SER A 415 -8.99 -12.13 28.56
CA SER A 415 -8.57 -12.52 27.22
C SER A 415 -8.94 -14.00 27.02
N ASN A 416 -9.74 -14.29 25.99
CA ASN A 416 -9.85 -15.62 25.42
C ASN A 416 -8.99 -15.68 24.16
#